data_AF-A0A961NUR6-F1
#
_entry.id   AF-A0A961NUR6-F1
#
_cell.length_a   1.000
_cell.length_b   1.000
_cell.length_c   1.000
_cell.angle_alpha   90.00
_cell.angle_beta   90.00
_cell.angle_gamma   90.00
#
_symmetry.space_group_name_H-M   'P 1'
#
loop_
_entity.id
_entity.type
_entity.pdbx_description
1 polymer ?
#
loop_
_entity_poly.entity_id
_entity_poly.type
_entity_poly.pdbx_seq_one_letter_code
_entity_poly.pdbx_strand_id
1 'polypeptide(L)' 'MPNPGENLRINPDRLWDSLMEMAKIGPGVAGGNNRQTLTDADGEGRALFKRWCEEAGCTVGIDTMGNMFA' A
#
# COMPACT_ATOMS: atom_id res chain seq x y z
N MET A 1 -26.25 -22.29 -8.20
CA MET A 1 -25.36 -21.25 -8.77
C MET A 1 -24.58 -20.67 -7.60
N PRO A 2 -23.26 -20.58 -7.66
CA PRO A 2 -22.53 -19.84 -6.63
C PRO A 2 -22.97 -18.36 -6.66
N ASN A 3 -23.09 -17.74 -5.49
CA ASN A 3 -23.38 -16.32 -5.38
C ASN A 3 -22.22 -15.49 -5.98
N PRO A 4 -22.48 -14.29 -6.51
CA PRO A 4 -21.42 -13.41 -6.98
C PRO A 4 -20.35 -13.22 -5.89
N GLY A 5 -19.10 -13.56 -6.19
CA GLY A 5 -17.97 -13.43 -5.27
C GLY A 5 -17.52 -14.72 -4.58
N GLU A 6 -18.31 -15.80 -4.59
CA GLU A 6 -17.97 -17.06 -3.87
C GLU A 6 -16.71 -17.76 -4.39
N ASN A 7 -16.25 -17.43 -5.61
CA ASN A 7 -15.01 -17.96 -6.17
C ASN A 7 -14.03 -16.87 -6.64
N LEU A 8 -14.18 -15.61 -6.17
CA LEU A 8 -13.16 -14.61 -6.39
C LEU A 8 -11.97 -14.90 -5.49
N ARG A 9 -10.79 -15.05 -6.10
CA ARG A 9 -9.52 -15.26 -5.39
C ARG A 9 -8.61 -14.07 -5.68
N ILE A 10 -7.87 -13.63 -4.67
CA ILE A 10 -6.75 -12.71 -4.88
C ILE A 10 -5.56 -13.47 -5.47
N ASN A 11 -4.58 -12.74 -5.99
CA ASN A 11 -3.26 -13.28 -6.27
C ASN A 11 -2.40 -13.15 -4.98
N PRO A 12 -2.10 -14.24 -4.25
CA PRO A 12 -1.37 -14.18 -2.98
C PRO A 12 0.10 -13.78 -3.18
N ASP A 13 0.74 -14.23 -4.26
CA ASP A 13 2.14 -13.92 -4.56
C ASP A 13 2.30 -12.43 -4.83
N ARG A 14 1.39 -11.84 -5.63
CA ARG A 14 1.37 -10.39 -5.90
C ARG A 14 1.18 -9.58 -4.62
N LEU A 15 0.32 -10.05 -3.69
CA LEU A 15 0.14 -9.38 -2.41
C LEU A 15 1.43 -9.45 -1.59
N TRP A 16 2.06 -10.62 -1.52
CA TRP A 16 3.32 -10.79 -0.80
C TRP A 16 4.42 -9.90 -1.35
N ASP A 17 4.57 -9.84 -2.68
CA ASP A 17 5.55 -8.97 -3.34
C ASP A 17 5.31 -7.49 -2.98
N SER A 18 4.04 -7.04 -2.96
CA SER A 18 3.71 -5.66 -2.57
C SER A 18 4.03 -5.36 -1.11
N LEU A 19 3.82 -6.32 -0.20
CA LEU A 19 4.20 -6.19 1.21
C LEU A 19 5.73 -6.06 1.35
N MET A 20 6.48 -6.89 0.63
CA MET A 20 7.93 -6.88 0.65
C MET A 20 8.50 -5.60 0.03
N GLU A 21 7.89 -5.09 -1.04
CA GLU A 21 8.30 -3.82 -1.66
C GLU A 21 8.07 -2.63 -0.72
N MET A 22 6.89 -2.55 -0.09
CA MET A 22 6.59 -1.50 0.91
C MET A 22 7.48 -1.59 2.16
N ALA A 23 7.93 -2.80 2.52
CA ALA A 23 8.83 -3.02 3.66
C ALA A 23 10.24 -2.46 3.46
N LYS A 24 10.66 -2.20 2.21
CA LYS A 24 11.96 -1.58 1.90
C LYS A 24 12.04 -0.11 2.33
N ILE A 25 10.89 0.55 2.53
CA ILE A 25 10.81 1.97 2.89
C ILE A 25 10.74 2.11 4.41
N GLY A 26 11.73 2.75 5.03
CA GLY A 26 11.82 2.87 6.48
C GLY A 26 12.02 1.53 7.22
N PRO A 27 13.05 0.73 6.88
CA PRO A 27 13.32 -0.53 7.57
C PRO A 27 13.80 -0.28 9.01
N GLY A 28 13.43 -1.18 9.93
CA GLY A 28 13.98 -1.21 11.28
C GLY A 28 15.43 -1.72 11.32
N VAL A 29 16.19 -1.32 12.34
CA VAL A 29 17.63 -1.65 12.50
C VAL A 29 17.90 -3.17 12.58
N ALA A 30 16.96 -3.94 13.15
CA ALA A 30 17.06 -5.39 13.30
C ALA A 30 16.05 -6.14 12.40
N GLY A 31 15.60 -5.49 11.32
CA GLY A 31 14.38 -5.88 10.62
C GLY A 31 13.13 -5.22 11.22
N GLY A 32 11.98 -5.42 10.57
CA GLY A 32 10.74 -4.75 10.92
C GLY A 32 10.58 -3.39 10.24
N ASN A 33 9.73 -2.52 10.80
CA ASN A 33 9.31 -1.27 10.19
C ASN A 33 9.55 -0.10 11.16
N ASN A 34 10.21 0.96 10.69
CA ASN A 34 10.43 2.21 11.41
C ASN A 34 9.99 3.42 10.56
N ARG A 35 8.83 3.30 9.90
CA ARG A 35 8.22 4.36 9.10
C ARG A 35 7.25 5.16 9.98
N GLN A 36 7.79 6.10 10.74
CA GLN A 36 7.00 6.98 11.62
C GLN A 36 6.19 8.01 10.80
N THR A 37 5.01 8.36 11.27
CA THR A 37 4.10 9.27 10.56
C THR A 37 4.77 10.63 10.26
N LEU A 38 4.54 11.17 9.06
CA LEU A 38 5.06 12.47 8.59
C LEU A 38 6.59 12.60 8.51
N THR A 39 7.31 11.48 8.53
CA THR A 39 8.73 11.45 8.13
C THR A 39 8.88 11.31 6.62
N ASP A 40 10.08 11.52 6.09
CA ASP A 40 10.36 11.30 4.66
C ASP A 40 10.03 9.87 4.22
N ALA A 41 10.33 8.88 5.07
CA ALA A 41 9.98 7.48 4.82
C ALA A 41 8.45 7.25 4.75
N ASP A 42 7.65 7.97 5.55
CA ASP A 42 6.18 7.93 5.43
C ASP A 42 5.73 8.56 4.11
N GLY A 43 6.31 9.69 3.73
CA GLY A 43 6.08 10.32 2.43
C GLY A 43 6.39 9.40 1.24
N GLU A 44 7.54 8.72 1.26
CA GLU A 44 7.93 7.73 0.25
C GLU A 44 6.95 6.55 0.18
N GLY A 45 6.54 6.02 1.33
CA GLY A 45 5.56 4.92 1.39
C GLY A 45 4.20 5.33 0.83
N ARG A 46 3.75 6.54 1.14
CA ARG A 46 2.51 7.12 0.60
C ARG A 46 2.59 7.36 -0.90
N ALA A 47 3.72 7.84 -1.40
CA ALA A 47 3.95 8.03 -2.84
C ALA A 47 3.95 6.68 -3.59
N LEU A 48 4.56 5.65 -3.01
CA LEU A 48 4.54 4.28 -3.55
C LEU A 48 3.11 3.74 -3.64
N PHE A 49 2.33 3.87 -2.56
CA PHE A 49 0.93 3.46 -2.52
C PHE A 49 0.08 4.22 -3.55
N LYS A 50 0.21 5.54 -3.62
CA LYS A 50 -0.48 6.38 -4.61
C LYS A 50 -0.24 5.87 -6.03
N ARG A 51 1.03 5.59 -6.38
CA ARG A 51 1.40 5.09 -7.70
C ARG A 51 0.73 3.74 -8.01
N TRP A 52 0.74 2.79 -7.08
CA TRP A 52 0.07 1.49 -7.29
C TRP A 52 -1.44 1.64 -7.51
N CYS A 53 -2.10 2.53 -6.76
CA CYS A 53 -3.51 2.83 -6.95
C CYS A 53 -3.78 3.43 -8.34
N GLU A 54 -2.99 4.42 -8.76
CA GLU A 54 -3.14 5.04 -10.09
C GLU A 54 -2.86 4.05 -11.23
N GLU A 55 -1.85 3.19 -11.10
CA GLU A 55 -1.55 2.10 -12.04
C GLU A 55 -2.70 1.07 -12.11
N ALA A 56 -3.45 0.89 -11.02
CA ALA A 56 -4.64 0.04 -10.97
C ALA A 56 -5.92 0.73 -11.48
N GLY A 57 -5.83 2.00 -11.91
CA GLY A 57 -6.97 2.77 -12.44
C GLY A 57 -7.79 3.53 -11.39
N CYS A 58 -7.32 3.60 -10.14
CA CYS A 58 -7.94 4.42 -9.10
C CYS A 58 -7.60 5.91 -9.26
N THR A 59 -8.41 6.78 -8.66
CA THR A 59 -8.07 8.20 -8.44
C THR A 59 -7.77 8.40 -6.97
N VAL A 60 -6.61 8.99 -6.65
CA VAL A 60 -6.20 9.18 -5.25
C VAL A 60 -6.55 10.57 -4.75
N GLY A 61 -7.32 10.65 -3.68
CA GLY A 61 -7.68 11.88 -2.95
C GLY A 61 -7.01 11.96 -1.59
N ILE A 62 -6.69 13.17 -1.13
CA ILE A 62 -6.11 13.43 0.19
C ILE A 62 -6.94 14.49 0.91
N ASP A 63 -7.37 14.21 2.14
CA ASP A 63 -8.10 15.18 2.96
C ASP A 63 -7.17 16.16 3.71
N THR A 64 -7.77 17.08 4.46
CA THR A 64 -7.02 18.10 5.22
C THR A 64 -6.16 17.53 6.34
N MET A 65 -6.41 16.29 6.76
CA MET A 65 -5.64 15.60 7.81
C MET A 65 -4.58 14.65 7.23
N GLY A 66 -4.46 14.56 5.90
CA GLY A 66 -3.49 13.69 5.23
C GLY A 66 -3.95 12.23 5.10
N ASN A 67 -5.24 11.93 5.28
CA ASN A 67 -5.77 10.61 4.96
C ASN A 67 -5.86 10.45 3.45
N MET A 68 -5.48 9.27 2.95
CA MET A 68 -5.50 8.95 1.52
C MET A 68 -6.68 8.02 1.20
N PHE A 69 -7.41 8.33 0.13
CA PHE A 69 -8.50 7.54 -0.42
C PHE A 69 -8.16 7.18 -1.86
N ALA A 70 -8.39 5.92 -2.26
CA ALA A 70 -8.12 5.39 -3.59
C ALA A 70 -9.28 4.50 -4.06
#